data_AF-A0A822HUI1-F1
#
_entry.id   AF-A0A822HUI1-F1
#
_cell.length_a   1.000
_cell.length_b   1.000
_cell.length_c   1.000
_cell.angle_alpha   90.00
_cell.angle_beta   90.00
_cell.angle_gamma   90.00
#
_symmetry.space_group_name_H-M   'P 1'
#
loop_
_entity.id
_entity.type
_entity.pdbx_description
1 polymer ?
#
loop_
_entity_poly.entity_id
_entity_poly.type
_entity_poly.pdbx_seq_one_letter_code
_entity_poly.pdbx_strand_id
1 'polypeptide(L)' 'AVAGEAGVPFFHTSGSEFDEMFVGTGARRVRQLFTAAKARAPCVIFIDEIDSVGAKRSSSQ' A
#
# COMPACT_ATOMS: atom_id res chain seq x y z
N ALA A 1 13.09 11.09 2.87
CA ALA A 1 14.04 11.02 4.01
C ALA A 1 13.31 10.87 5.35
N VAL A 2 12.48 9.83 5.51
CA VAL A 2 11.83 9.46 6.79
C VAL A 2 12.04 7.96 7.10
N ALA A 3 12.19 7.14 6.05
CA ALA A 3 12.38 5.70 6.11
C ALA A 3 13.71 5.23 6.74
N GLY A 4 14.81 5.95 6.49
CA GLY A 4 16.18 5.50 6.87
C GLY A 4 16.62 5.91 8.28
N GLU A 5 16.02 6.96 8.83
CA GLU A 5 16.42 7.56 10.13
C GLU A 5 15.59 6.99 11.30
N ALA A 6 14.49 6.29 11.02
CA ALA A 6 13.53 5.86 12.04
C ALA A 6 13.93 4.58 12.79
N GLY A 7 14.98 3.87 12.35
CA GLY A 7 15.46 2.63 12.99
C GLY A 7 14.45 1.47 13.01
N VAL A 8 13.34 1.60 12.29
CA VAL A 8 12.24 0.63 12.24
C VAL A 8 12.09 0.06 10.84
N PRO A 9 11.59 -1.19 10.69
CA PRO A 9 11.29 -1.77 9.39
C PRO A 9 10.44 -0.83 8.52
N PHE A 10 10.86 -0.65 7.27
CA PHE A 10 10.19 0.18 6.30
C PHE A 10 9.66 -0.68 5.15
N PHE A 11 8.36 -0.59 4.92
CA PHE A 11 7.68 -1.24 3.79
C PHE A 11 7.33 -0.18 2.76
N HIS A 12 7.59 -0.47 1.48
CA HIS A 12 7.32 0.41 0.36
C HIS A 12 6.51 -0.32 -0.71
N THR A 13 5.52 0.36 -1.30
CA THR A 13 4.74 -0.12 -2.45
C THR A 13 4.17 1.08 -3.20
N SER A 14 3.96 0.97 -4.51
CA SER A 14 3.20 1.97 -5.25
C SER A 14 1.70 1.62 -5.29
N GLY A 15 0.83 2.62 -5.30
CA GLY A 15 -0.61 2.48 -5.49
C GLY A 15 -0.96 1.78 -6.81
N SER A 16 -0.21 2.07 -7.87
CA SER A 16 -0.33 1.39 -9.17
C SER A 16 -0.04 -0.11 -9.08
N GLU A 17 0.70 -0.54 -8.04
CA GLU A 17 0.83 -1.90 -7.46
C GLU A 17 -0.47 -2.72 -7.38
N PHE A 18 -1.57 -2.02 -7.14
CA PHE A 18 -2.87 -2.60 -6.80
C PHE A 18 -3.92 -2.42 -7.89
N ASP A 19 -3.67 -1.57 -8.89
CA ASP A 19 -4.51 -1.36 -10.07
C ASP A 19 -4.18 -2.38 -11.17
N GLU A 20 -4.22 -3.67 -10.82
CA GLU A 20 -3.99 -4.74 -11.79
C GLU A 20 -5.29 -5.10 -12.52
N MET A 21 -5.16 -5.54 -13.78
CA MET A 21 -6.26 -6.01 -14.64
C MET A 21 -7.09 -7.15 -14.02
N PHE A 22 -6.57 -7.81 -12.98
CA PHE A 22 -7.22 -8.91 -12.28
C PHE A 22 -7.90 -8.43 -10.99
N VAL A 23 -9.23 -8.38 -11.04
CA VAL A 23 -10.08 -8.03 -9.90
C VAL A 23 -9.73 -8.89 -8.68
N GLY A 24 -9.32 -8.25 -7.59
CA GLY A 24 -9.06 -8.90 -6.29
C GLY A 24 -7.59 -9.15 -5.96
N THR A 25 -6.67 -9.09 -6.93
CA THR A 25 -5.23 -9.25 -6.66
C THR A 25 -4.69 -8.08 -5.84
N GLY A 26 -5.08 -6.85 -6.17
CA GLY A 26 -4.73 -5.65 -5.39
C GLY A 26 -5.18 -5.73 -3.93
N ALA A 27 -6.44 -6.10 -3.69
CA ALA A 27 -6.99 -6.23 -2.33
C ALA A 27 -6.26 -7.30 -1.50
N ARG A 28 -5.82 -8.41 -2.11
CA ARG A 28 -5.02 -9.44 -1.45
C ARG A 28 -3.64 -8.90 -1.07
N ARG A 29 -2.97 -8.17 -1.95
CA ARG A 29 -1.66 -7.57 -1.68
C ARG A 29 -1.70 -6.58 -0.53
N VAL A 30 -2.72 -5.70 -0.50
CA VAL A 30 -2.94 -4.79 0.64
C VAL A 30 -3.03 -5.59 1.94
N ARG A 31 -3.86 -6.63 2.01
CA ARG A 31 -3.98 -7.46 3.22
C ARG A 31 -2.67 -8.11 3.62
N GLN A 32 -1.89 -8.62 2.67
CA GLN A 32 -0.60 -9.26 2.92
C GLN A 32 0.44 -8.26 3.43
N LEU A 33 0.49 -7.05 2.84
CA LEU A 33 1.35 -5.94 3.28
C LEU A 33 1.08 -5.59 4.75
N PHE A 34 -0.19 -5.36 5.10
CA PHE A 34 -0.56 -5.04 6.47
C PHE A 34 -0.33 -6.21 7.44
N THR A 35 -0.47 -7.46 7.00
CA THR A 35 -0.17 -8.63 7.83
C THR A 35 1.33 -8.73 8.13
N ALA A 36 2.18 -8.56 7.12
CA ALA A 36 3.63 -8.57 7.28
C ALA A 36 4.13 -7.40 8.13
N ALA A 37 3.53 -6.21 7.97
CA ALA A 37 3.83 -5.04 8.77
C ALA A 37 3.49 -5.23 10.25
N LYS A 38 2.30 -5.76 10.56
CA LYS A 38 1.91 -6.07 11.94
C LYS A 38 2.87 -7.05 12.63
N ALA A 39 3.38 -8.03 11.89
CA ALA A 39 4.35 -8.99 12.41
C ALA A 39 5.74 -8.37 12.70
N ARG A 40 6.04 -7.20 12.13
CA ARG A 40 7.33 -6.49 12.28
C ARG A 40 7.16 -5.13 12.98
N ALA A 41 6.10 -4.95 13.76
CA ALA A 41 5.86 -3.71 14.49
C ALA A 41 6.93 -3.49 15.60
N PRO A 42 7.35 -2.23 15.86
CA PRO A 42 6.93 -0.99 15.19
C PRO A 42 7.56 -0.85 13.79
N CYS A 43 6.79 -0.39 12.80
CA CYS A 43 7.25 -0.25 11.41
C CYS A 43 6.54 0.92 10.69
N VAL A 44 7.07 1.33 9.55
CA VAL A 44 6.46 2.34 8.66
C VAL A 44 6.08 1.70 7.33
N ILE A 45 4.88 2.00 6.84
CA ILE A 45 4.43 1.64 5.50
C ILE A 45 4.33 2.94 4.68
N PHE A 46 5.03 3.00 3.56
CA PHE A 46 4.92 4.08 2.58
C PHE A 46 4.23 3.56 1.33
N ILE A 47 3.15 4.24 0.94
CA ILE A 47 2.38 3.96 -0.27
C ILE A 47 2.50 5.21 -1.14
N ASP A 48 3.25 5.11 -2.23
CA ASP A 48 3.31 6.18 -3.23
C ASP A 48 2.11 6.07 -4.19
N GLU A 49 1.78 7.12 -4.93
CA GLU A 49 0.69 7.12 -5.93
C GLU A 49 -0.66 6.57 -5.40
N ILE A 50 -0.99 6.80 -4.12
CA ILE A 50 -2.21 6.25 -3.50
C ILE A 50 -3.52 6.71 -4.18
N ASP A 51 -3.48 7.80 -4.92
CA ASP A 51 -4.58 8.29 -5.73
C ASP A 51 -5.00 7.30 -6.82
N SER A 52 -4.08 6.49 -7.36
CA SER A 52 -4.39 5.40 -8.32
C SER A 52 -5.39 4.36 -7.77
N VAL A 53 -5.41 4.13 -6.46
CA VAL A 53 -6.34 3.20 -5.78
C VAL A 53 -7.44 3.89 -4.99
N GLY A 54 -7.17 5.12 -4.56
CA GLY A 54 -8.00 5.90 -3.65
C GLY A 54 -8.93 6.88 -4.35
N ALA A 55 -8.85 7.02 -5.67
CA ALA A 55 -9.78 7.82 -6.44
C ALA A 55 -11.22 7.38 -6.11
N LYS A 56 -12.03 8.31 -5.58
CA LYS A 56 -13.47 8.12 -5.45
C LYS A 56 -13.96 7.63 -6.81
N ARG A 57 -14.69 6.51 -6.84
CA ARG A 57 -15.48 6.14 -8.03
C ARG A 57 -16.39 7.33 -8.32
N SER A 58 -16.01 8.19 -9.26
CA SER A 58 -16.98 9.01 -9.94
C SER A 58 -17.91 8.01 -10.60
N SER A 59 -19.09 7.84 -10.01
CA SER A 59 -20.24 7.28 -10.71
C SER A 59 -20.57 8.26 -11.83
N SER A 60 -19.77 8.23 -12.89
CA SER A 60 -20.11 8.89 -14.13
C SER A 60 -21.29 8.14 -14.69
N GLN A 61 -22.37 8.89 -14.91
CA GLN A 61 -23.57 8.51 -15.65
C GLN A 61 -23.26 7.76 -16.95
#